data_AF-A0AAD6W5I0-F1
#
_entry.id   AF-A0AAD6W5I0-F1
#
_cell.length_a   1.000
_cell.length_b   1.000
_cell.length_c   1.000
_cell.angle_alpha   90.00
_cell.angle_beta   90.00
_cell.angle_gamma   90.00
#
_symmetry.space_group_name_H-M   'P 1'
#
loop_
_entity.id
_entity.type
_entity.pdbx_description
1 polymer ?
#
loop_
_entity_poly.entity_id
_entity_poly.type
_entity_poly.pdbx_seq_one_letter_code
_entity_poly.pdbx_strand_id
1 'polypeptide(L)'
;MVHFETPDKPDSVLAVFKNYGFSKSQILNLVRRRPAVLLSKPNTTLLPKFEFFQSKGFSSHDVIKVISSYPWVLMYSLENQIVPAFDFLENLLQSDGVVIIVIMRSPRILNSNVENMARIVDVLQDNGVPQKNIALLIRCQPSIMISNLENFKKLIEEVTLMGFHPSKSQFVSAITVLRSMSGSTWEKKLTVYRRWGLSEEEILTAFVKFPMFMRKSAEKIAASMDLFVNKLGWESSYLAKNPTCSSYSLEKRLIPRALVLQFLVSKGLVEKSFRSLAFFNTPEDKFRRIFIDHHAESTQILKFYREKLNHSSVVNSSTF
;
A
#
# COMPACT_ATOMS: atom_id res chain seq x y z
N MET A 1 -27.82 12.92 -20.12
CA MET A 1 -28.23 12.05 -21.25
C MET A 1 -27.26 12.31 -22.39
N VAL A 2 -26.68 11.28 -23.01
CA VAL A 2 -25.89 11.46 -24.24
C VAL A 2 -26.85 11.28 -25.41
N HIS A 3 -27.00 12.31 -26.24
CA HIS A 3 -27.78 12.22 -27.47
C HIS A 3 -26.87 11.82 -28.63
N PHE A 4 -27.30 10.84 -29.41
CA PHE A 4 -26.61 10.37 -30.61
C PHE A 4 -27.46 10.73 -31.83
N GLU A 5 -26.81 11.25 -32.88
CA GLU A 5 -27.47 11.53 -34.16
C GLU A 5 -27.73 10.23 -34.96
N THR A 6 -26.87 9.21 -34.80
CA THR A 6 -26.99 7.86 -35.40
C THR A 6 -26.35 6.78 -34.50
N PRO A 7 -26.79 5.50 -34.57
CA PRO A 7 -26.26 4.41 -33.75
C PRO A 7 -24.87 3.89 -34.19
N ASP A 8 -24.43 4.18 -35.43
CA ASP A 8 -23.19 3.63 -36.00
C ASP A 8 -21.91 4.06 -35.25
N LYS A 9 -21.94 5.26 -34.66
CA LYS A 9 -20.81 5.82 -33.90
C LYS A 9 -20.58 5.06 -32.57
N PRO A 10 -21.60 4.89 -31.71
CA PRO A 10 -21.51 4.03 -30.51
C PRO A 10 -21.05 2.60 -30.78
N ASP A 11 -21.60 1.92 -31.78
CA ASP A 11 -21.30 0.51 -32.05
C ASP A 11 -19.86 0.29 -32.48
N SER A 12 -19.31 1.22 -33.28
CA SER A 12 -17.90 1.21 -33.67
C SER A 12 -16.95 1.39 -32.48
N VAL A 13 -17.32 2.24 -31.51
CA VAL A 13 -16.55 2.42 -30.27
C VAL A 13 -16.60 1.17 -29.40
N LEU A 14 -17.77 0.54 -29.26
CA LEU A 14 -17.93 -0.70 -28.50
C LEU A 14 -17.12 -1.85 -29.13
N ALA A 15 -17.07 -1.92 -30.47
CA ALA A 15 -16.26 -2.90 -31.19
C ALA A 15 -14.77 -2.75 -30.88
N VAL A 16 -14.23 -1.53 -30.77
CA VAL A 16 -12.82 -1.31 -30.36
C VAL A 16 -12.53 -1.94 -29.01
N PHE A 17 -13.35 -1.68 -27.99
CA PHE A 17 -13.14 -2.26 -26.66
C PHE A 17 -13.25 -3.78 -26.69
N LYS A 18 -14.24 -4.34 -27.41
CA LYS A 18 -14.40 -5.79 -27.54
C LYS A 18 -13.21 -6.43 -28.23
N ASN A 19 -12.75 -5.87 -29.35
CA ASN A 19 -11.62 -6.38 -30.12
C ASN A 19 -10.29 -6.26 -29.36
N TYR A 20 -10.13 -5.23 -28.53
CA TYR A 20 -8.97 -5.08 -27.65
C TYR A 20 -8.94 -6.12 -26.51
N GLY A 21 -10.09 -6.71 -26.17
CA GLY A 21 -10.20 -7.77 -25.15
C GLY A 21 -10.95 -7.39 -23.89
N PHE A 22 -11.68 -6.26 -23.86
CA PHE A 22 -12.54 -5.93 -22.72
C PHE A 22 -13.73 -6.90 -22.63
N SER A 23 -14.05 -7.34 -21.42
CA SER A 23 -15.25 -8.15 -21.18
C SER A 23 -16.52 -7.32 -21.30
N LYS A 24 -17.66 -7.97 -21.57
CA LYS A 24 -18.97 -7.30 -21.63
C LYS A 24 -19.26 -6.51 -20.35
N SER A 25 -18.93 -7.05 -19.17
CA SER A 25 -19.16 -6.37 -17.89
C SER A 25 -18.25 -5.15 -17.71
N GLN A 26 -16.99 -5.22 -18.16
CA GLN A 26 -16.08 -4.08 -18.14
C GLN A 26 -16.57 -2.95 -19.06
N ILE A 27 -17.00 -3.28 -20.28
CA ILE A 27 -17.55 -2.30 -21.23
C ILE A 27 -18.81 -1.64 -20.68
N LEU A 28 -19.75 -2.42 -20.12
CA LEU A 28 -20.96 -1.88 -19.51
C LEU A 28 -20.63 -0.93 -18.36
N ASN A 29 -19.69 -1.30 -17.48
CA ASN A 29 -19.26 -0.43 -16.39
C ASN A 29 -18.54 0.84 -16.88
N LEU A 30 -17.72 0.73 -17.93
CA LEU A 30 -17.05 1.84 -18.59
C LEU A 30 -18.07 2.87 -19.10
N VAL A 31 -19.04 2.41 -19.90
CA VAL A 31 -20.09 3.27 -20.47
C VAL A 31 -20.96 3.88 -19.37
N ARG A 32 -21.33 3.10 -18.34
CA ARG A 32 -22.11 3.61 -17.20
C ARG A 32 -21.38 4.73 -16.46
N ARG A 33 -20.08 4.58 -16.20
CA ARG A 33 -19.28 5.58 -15.48
C ARG A 33 -18.93 6.78 -16.36
N ARG A 34 -18.75 6.57 -17.66
CA ARG A 34 -18.40 7.62 -18.62
C ARG A 34 -19.10 7.42 -19.97
N PRO A 35 -20.39 7.80 -20.09
CA PRO A 35 -21.14 7.64 -21.34
C PRO A 35 -20.52 8.38 -22.53
N ALA A 36 -19.85 9.51 -22.27
CA ALA A 36 -19.16 10.30 -23.29
C ALA A 36 -18.04 9.53 -24.02
N VAL A 37 -17.59 8.38 -23.50
CA VAL A 37 -16.65 7.52 -24.23
C VAL A 37 -17.21 7.07 -25.59
N LEU A 38 -18.53 6.89 -25.70
CA LEU A 38 -19.22 6.51 -26.94
C LEU A 38 -19.19 7.59 -28.03
N LEU A 39 -18.79 8.82 -27.67
CA LEU A 39 -18.60 9.93 -28.62
C LEU A 39 -17.16 9.98 -29.16
N SER A 40 -16.27 9.12 -28.68
CA SER A 40 -14.86 9.12 -29.09
C SER A 40 -14.71 8.59 -30.52
N LYS A 41 -13.66 9.04 -31.22
CA LYS A 41 -13.31 8.49 -32.53
C LYS A 41 -12.47 7.21 -32.35
N PRO A 42 -12.92 6.03 -32.82
CA PRO A 42 -12.20 4.76 -32.70
C PRO A 42 -10.71 4.85 -33.07
N ASN A 43 -10.44 5.22 -34.32
CA ASN A 43 -9.09 5.12 -34.92
C ASN A 43 -8.19 6.32 -34.60
N THR A 44 -8.76 7.48 -34.30
CA THR A 44 -7.96 8.71 -34.11
C THR A 44 -7.93 9.18 -32.65
N THR A 45 -8.59 8.48 -31.73
CA THR A 45 -8.63 8.90 -30.31
C THR A 45 -8.45 7.76 -29.34
N LEU A 46 -9.10 6.61 -29.55
CA LEU A 46 -9.02 5.48 -28.62
C LEU A 46 -7.80 4.60 -28.89
N LEU A 47 -7.67 4.10 -30.13
CA LEU A 47 -6.56 3.21 -30.50
C LEU A 47 -5.18 3.83 -30.26
N PRO A 48 -4.91 5.10 -30.62
CA PRO A 48 -3.60 5.71 -30.35
C PRO A 48 -3.22 5.72 -28.87
N LYS A 49 -4.20 5.84 -27.96
CA LYS A 49 -3.93 5.78 -26.51
C LYS A 49 -3.57 4.36 -26.07
N PHE A 50 -4.21 3.35 -26.64
CA PHE A 50 -3.91 1.95 -26.30
C PHE A 50 -2.53 1.57 -26.82
N GLU A 51 -2.23 1.95 -28.06
CA GLU A 51 -0.93 1.77 -28.70
C GLU A 51 0.18 2.49 -27.94
N PHE A 52 -0.08 3.72 -27.45
CA PHE A 52 0.86 4.43 -26.59
C PHE A 52 1.17 3.67 -25.30
N PHE A 53 0.16 3.16 -24.58
CA PHE A 53 0.44 2.38 -23.37
C PHE A 53 1.21 1.09 -23.71
N GLN A 54 0.88 0.42 -24.81
CA GLN A 54 1.59 -0.78 -25.25
C GLN A 54 3.04 -0.47 -25.63
N SER A 55 3.31 0.65 -26.31
CA SER A 55 4.66 1.05 -26.67
C SER A 55 5.51 1.41 -25.43
N LYS A 56 4.87 1.83 -24.34
CA LYS A 56 5.50 2.03 -23.03
C LYS A 56 5.54 0.76 -22.15
N GLY A 57 5.27 -0.41 -22.72
CA GLY A 57 5.44 -1.71 -22.05
C GLY A 57 4.26 -2.22 -21.22
N PHE A 58 3.08 -1.58 -21.30
CA PHE A 58 1.88 -2.12 -20.67
C PHE A 58 1.36 -3.33 -21.44
N SER A 59 1.03 -4.42 -20.75
CA SER A 59 0.29 -5.52 -21.37
C SER A 59 -1.15 -5.09 -21.70
N SER A 60 -1.82 -5.79 -22.62
CA SER A 60 -3.25 -5.54 -22.90
C SER A 60 -4.11 -5.64 -21.64
N HIS A 61 -3.77 -6.57 -20.73
CA HIS A 61 -4.43 -6.70 -19.44
C HIS A 61 -4.23 -5.46 -18.55
N ASP A 62 -3.02 -4.90 -18.52
CA ASP A 62 -2.74 -3.68 -17.76
C ASP A 62 -3.51 -2.48 -18.32
N VAL A 63 -3.53 -2.30 -19.64
CA VAL A 63 -4.32 -1.25 -20.30
C VAL A 63 -5.81 -1.36 -19.96
N ILE A 64 -6.38 -2.58 -20.05
CA ILE A 64 -7.77 -2.85 -19.65
C ILE A 64 -8.01 -2.45 -18.19
N LYS A 65 -7.08 -2.79 -17.29
CA LYS A 65 -7.19 -2.49 -15.86
C LYS A 65 -7.06 -0.99 -15.55
N VAL A 66 -6.15 -0.26 -16.21
CA VAL A 66 -6.05 1.21 -16.11
C VAL A 66 -7.37 1.85 -16.52
N ILE A 67 -7.88 1.51 -17.70
CA ILE A 67 -9.10 2.11 -18.27
C ILE A 67 -10.34 1.74 -17.45
N SER A 68 -10.46 0.48 -17.04
CA SER A 68 -11.59 0.00 -16.24
C SER A 68 -11.65 0.67 -14.87
N SER A 69 -10.48 0.88 -14.23
CA SER A 69 -10.39 1.55 -12.94
C SER A 69 -10.62 3.06 -13.06
N TYR A 70 -10.12 3.69 -14.13
CA TYR A 70 -10.23 5.14 -14.34
C TYR A 70 -10.58 5.51 -15.80
N PRO A 71 -11.86 5.43 -16.19
CA PRO A 71 -12.32 5.71 -17.56
C PRO A 71 -12.00 7.12 -18.08
N TRP A 72 -11.83 8.09 -17.19
CA TRP A 72 -11.52 9.48 -17.56
C TRP A 72 -10.20 9.63 -18.30
N VAL A 73 -9.27 8.68 -18.17
CA VAL A 73 -8.01 8.70 -18.94
C VAL A 73 -8.25 8.78 -20.44
N LEU A 74 -9.36 8.22 -20.93
CA LEU A 74 -9.73 8.26 -22.34
C LEU A 74 -10.19 9.64 -22.81
N MET A 75 -10.53 10.53 -21.89
CA MET A 75 -11.02 11.88 -22.21
C MET A 75 -9.89 12.91 -22.33
N TYR A 76 -8.68 12.55 -21.91
CA TYR A 76 -7.54 13.45 -21.95
C TYR A 76 -6.90 13.47 -23.32
N SER A 77 -6.23 14.58 -23.64
CA SER A 77 -5.39 14.65 -24.84
C SER A 77 -4.21 13.69 -24.66
N LEU A 78 -3.93 12.88 -25.69
CA LEU A 78 -2.77 12.02 -25.68
C LEU A 78 -1.50 12.87 -25.64
N GLU A 79 -1.35 13.75 -26.63
CA GLU A 79 -0.14 14.57 -26.84
C GLU A 79 0.05 15.66 -25.77
N ASN A 80 -1.03 16.30 -25.33
CA ASN A 80 -0.92 17.48 -24.46
C ASN A 80 -1.05 17.16 -22.97
N GLN A 81 -1.40 15.92 -22.60
CA GLN A 81 -1.60 15.56 -21.19
C GLN A 81 -0.98 14.21 -20.83
N ILE A 82 -1.37 13.13 -21.52
CA ILE A 82 -0.93 11.78 -21.15
C ILE A 82 0.58 11.61 -21.38
N VAL A 83 1.07 11.96 -22.58
CA VAL A 83 2.49 11.81 -22.94
C VAL A 83 3.39 12.66 -22.02
N PRO A 84 3.16 13.97 -21.82
CA PRO A 84 4.00 14.78 -20.94
C PRO A 84 4.02 14.29 -19.48
N ALA A 85 2.87 13.86 -18.96
CA ALA A 85 2.80 13.31 -17.61
C ALA A 85 3.55 11.98 -17.49
N PHE A 86 3.51 11.15 -18.53
CA PHE A 86 4.25 9.90 -18.60
C PHE A 86 5.76 10.15 -18.63
N ASP A 87 6.22 10.98 -19.57
CA ASP A 87 7.64 11.26 -19.77
C ASP A 87 8.24 11.94 -18.53
N PHE A 88 7.48 12.79 -17.83
CA PHE A 88 7.89 13.32 -16.53
C PHE A 88 8.15 12.21 -15.50
N LEU A 89 7.25 11.22 -15.39
CA LEU A 89 7.40 10.10 -14.48
C LEU A 89 8.57 9.19 -14.88
N GLU A 90 8.77 8.93 -16.17
CA GLU A 90 9.93 8.18 -16.68
C GLU A 90 11.24 8.87 -16.29
N ASN A 91 11.37 10.16 -16.56
CA ASN A 91 12.58 10.93 -16.22
C ASN A 91 12.86 10.95 -14.71
N LEU A 92 11.80 11.05 -13.90
CA LEU A 92 11.92 11.12 -12.44
C LEU A 92 12.27 9.77 -11.80
N LEU A 93 11.66 8.68 -12.30
CA LEU A 93 11.75 7.35 -11.70
C LEU A 93 12.81 6.46 -12.32
N GLN A 94 13.23 6.75 -13.56
CA GLN A 94 14.28 6.06 -14.32
C GLN A 94 14.04 4.53 -14.39
N SER A 95 12.77 4.11 -14.44
CA SER A 95 12.40 2.70 -14.51
C SER A 95 10.97 2.51 -15.02
N ASP A 96 10.83 2.00 -16.24
CA ASP A 96 9.55 1.76 -16.91
C ASP A 96 8.62 0.88 -16.06
N GLY A 97 9.15 -0.19 -15.46
CA GLY A 97 8.38 -1.07 -14.59
C GLY A 97 7.82 -0.34 -13.35
N VAL A 98 8.55 0.62 -12.79
CA VAL A 98 8.06 1.43 -11.67
C VAL A 98 7.01 2.44 -12.15
N VAL A 99 7.20 3.06 -13.31
CA VAL A 99 6.21 3.98 -13.92
C VAL A 99 4.89 3.25 -14.17
N ILE A 100 4.93 2.03 -14.72
CA ILE A 100 3.76 1.17 -14.92
C ILE A 100 3.06 0.93 -13.57
N ILE A 101 3.80 0.53 -12.52
CA ILE A 101 3.23 0.30 -11.18
C ILE A 101 2.56 1.58 -10.64
N VAL A 102 3.18 2.74 -10.81
CA VAL A 102 2.67 4.05 -10.35
C VAL A 102 1.35 4.38 -11.05
N ILE A 103 1.29 4.26 -12.37
CA ILE A 103 0.08 4.52 -13.17
C ILE A 103 -1.01 3.51 -12.84
N MET A 104 -0.67 2.23 -12.70
CA MET A 104 -1.63 1.17 -12.32
C MET A 104 -2.25 1.42 -10.95
N ARG A 105 -1.52 2.04 -10.02
CA ARG A 105 -2.02 2.40 -8.68
C ARG A 105 -2.83 3.69 -8.70
N SER A 106 -2.54 4.62 -9.59
CA SER A 106 -3.24 5.91 -9.67
C SER A 106 -3.26 6.46 -11.10
N PRO A 107 -4.12 5.94 -12.00
CA PRO A 107 -4.18 6.40 -13.38
C PRO A 107 -4.46 7.90 -13.54
N ARG A 108 -5.13 8.48 -12.53
CA ARG A 108 -5.41 9.92 -12.47
C ARG A 108 -4.16 10.79 -12.56
N ILE A 109 -2.98 10.27 -12.24
CA ILE A 109 -1.72 11.03 -12.33
C ILE A 109 -1.46 11.52 -13.77
N LEU A 110 -1.97 10.81 -14.79
CA LEU A 110 -1.85 11.18 -16.20
C LEU A 110 -2.67 12.40 -16.63
N ASN A 111 -3.53 12.92 -15.75
CA ASN A 111 -4.24 14.20 -15.96
C ASN A 111 -3.55 15.39 -15.28
N SER A 112 -2.45 15.14 -14.58
CA SER A 112 -1.88 16.15 -13.68
C SER A 112 -1.07 17.15 -14.48
N ASN A 113 -1.13 18.42 -14.08
CA ASN A 113 -0.22 19.42 -14.60
C ASN A 113 1.22 19.05 -14.18
N VAL A 114 2.11 18.87 -15.16
CA VAL A 114 3.53 18.54 -14.97
C VAL A 114 4.25 19.59 -14.14
N GLU A 115 3.93 20.87 -14.28
CA GLU A 115 4.50 21.95 -13.46
C GLU A 115 4.12 21.79 -11.98
N ASN A 116 2.89 21.38 -11.69
CA ASN A 116 2.49 21.11 -10.31
C ASN A 116 3.21 19.87 -9.76
N MET A 117 3.39 18.83 -10.58
CA MET A 117 4.18 17.66 -10.20
C MET A 117 5.64 18.03 -9.91
N ALA A 118 6.24 18.86 -10.74
CA ALA A 118 7.59 19.39 -10.54
C ALA A 118 7.70 20.16 -9.22
N ARG A 119 6.77 21.09 -8.93
CA ARG A 119 6.75 21.84 -7.66
C ARG A 119 6.66 20.94 -6.42
N ILE A 120 5.95 19.81 -6.50
CA ILE A 120 5.89 18.82 -5.40
C ILE A 120 7.26 18.16 -5.21
N VAL A 121 7.98 17.85 -6.29
CA VAL A 121 9.34 17.31 -6.26
C VAL A 121 10.32 18.35 -5.73
N ASP A 122 10.23 19.59 -6.18
CA ASP A 122 11.07 20.70 -5.73
C ASP A 122 10.94 20.88 -4.21
N VAL A 123 9.71 20.91 -3.67
CA VAL A 123 9.49 20.98 -2.21
C VAL A 123 10.19 19.83 -1.48
N LEU A 124 10.15 18.60 -2.01
CA LEU A 124 10.85 17.48 -1.38
C LEU A 124 12.37 17.65 -1.44
N GLN A 125 12.91 18.09 -2.58
CA GLN A 125 14.35 18.30 -2.78
C GLN A 125 14.88 19.46 -1.93
N ASP A 126 14.16 20.58 -1.89
CA ASP A 126 14.48 21.76 -1.07
C ASP A 126 14.50 21.43 0.43
N ASN A 127 13.67 20.47 0.86
CA ASN A 127 13.68 19.95 2.22
C ASN A 127 14.72 18.83 2.45
N GLY A 128 15.60 18.57 1.48
CA GLY A 128 16.70 17.61 1.61
C GLY A 128 16.29 16.14 1.50
N VAL A 129 15.14 15.83 0.88
CA VAL A 129 14.74 14.44 0.62
C VAL A 129 15.53 13.89 -0.57
N PRO A 130 16.31 12.80 -0.40
CA PRO A 130 17.11 12.24 -1.49
C PRO A 130 16.23 11.69 -2.62
N GLN A 131 16.72 11.76 -3.87
CA GLN A 131 16.00 11.29 -5.06
C GLN A 131 15.46 9.86 -4.92
N LYS A 132 16.25 8.94 -4.35
CA LYS A 132 15.80 7.56 -4.09
C LYS A 132 14.60 7.47 -3.14
N ASN A 133 14.49 8.37 -2.16
CA ASN A 133 13.36 8.43 -1.23
C ASN A 133 12.14 9.08 -1.89
N ILE A 134 12.35 10.07 -2.77
CA ILE A 134 11.28 10.65 -3.60
C ILE A 134 10.67 9.57 -4.50
N ALA A 135 11.50 8.81 -5.21
CA ALA A 135 11.04 7.70 -6.04
C ALA A 135 10.29 6.64 -5.20
N LEU A 136 10.78 6.32 -3.99
CA LEU A 136 10.08 5.44 -3.06
C LEU A 136 8.70 5.98 -2.65
N LEU A 137 8.61 7.28 -2.34
CA LEU A 137 7.35 7.94 -1.98
C LEU A 137 6.32 7.85 -3.11
N ILE A 138 6.73 8.19 -4.32
CA ILE A 138 5.84 8.19 -5.50
C ILE A 138 5.38 6.77 -5.82
N ARG A 139 6.26 5.77 -5.73
CA ARG A 139 5.90 4.36 -5.90
C ARG A 139 4.84 3.91 -4.89
N CYS A 140 5.01 4.28 -3.62
CA CYS A 140 4.11 3.88 -2.54
C CYS A 140 2.77 4.64 -2.59
N GLN A 141 2.83 5.95 -2.84
CA GLN A 141 1.71 6.88 -2.80
C GLN A 141 1.72 7.85 -4.00
N PRO A 142 1.41 7.37 -5.22
CA PRO A 142 1.41 8.20 -6.44
C PRO A 142 0.55 9.46 -6.33
N SER A 143 -0.56 9.39 -5.58
CA SER A 143 -1.48 10.50 -5.41
C SER A 143 -0.88 11.70 -4.67
N ILE A 144 0.33 11.59 -4.12
CA ILE A 144 1.02 12.74 -3.54
C ILE A 144 1.30 13.80 -4.60
N MET A 145 1.61 13.37 -5.83
CA MET A 145 1.94 14.23 -6.97
C MET A 145 0.77 15.10 -7.44
N ILE A 146 -0.46 14.73 -7.05
CA ILE A 146 -1.69 15.45 -7.40
C ILE A 146 -2.27 16.21 -6.21
N SER A 147 -1.52 16.34 -5.12
CA SER A 147 -1.96 17.03 -3.91
C SER A 147 -1.90 18.55 -4.10
N ASN A 148 -2.72 19.26 -3.32
CA ASN A 148 -2.57 20.70 -3.20
C ASN A 148 -1.20 21.02 -2.57
N LEU A 149 -0.45 21.93 -3.20
CA LEU A 149 0.94 22.25 -2.84
C LEU A 149 1.07 22.79 -1.41
N GLU A 150 0.17 23.68 -0.98
CA GLU A 150 0.21 24.28 0.36
C GLU A 150 -0.11 23.26 1.45
N ASN A 151 -1.09 22.38 1.22
CA ASN A 151 -1.35 21.27 2.13
C ASN A 151 -0.18 20.27 2.17
N PHE A 152 0.54 20.11 1.05
CA PHE A 152 1.71 19.25 1.02
C PHE A 152 2.88 19.84 1.82
N LYS A 153 3.18 21.15 1.67
CA LYS A 153 4.19 21.84 2.49
C LYS A 153 3.91 21.71 3.99
N LYS A 154 2.66 21.95 4.41
CA LYS A 154 2.24 21.76 5.82
C LYS A 154 2.51 20.35 6.33
N LEU A 155 2.30 19.33 5.50
CA LEU A 155 2.61 17.95 5.88
C LEU A 155 4.13 17.71 6.00
N ILE A 156 4.95 18.31 5.13
CA ILE A 156 6.41 18.23 5.22
C ILE A 156 6.89 18.86 6.54
N GLU A 157 6.35 20.02 6.90
CA GLU A 157 6.62 20.70 8.17
C GLU A 157 6.19 19.83 9.36
N GLU A 158 4.96 19.30 9.35
CA GLU A 158 4.43 18.41 10.41
C GLU A 158 5.34 17.19 10.62
N VAL A 159 5.73 16.49 9.55
CA VAL A 159 6.61 15.31 9.64
C VAL A 159 7.99 15.70 10.15
N THR A 160 8.50 16.87 9.81
CA THR A 160 9.79 17.37 10.32
C THR A 160 9.70 17.69 11.81
N LEU A 161 8.62 18.35 12.25
CA LEU A 161 8.36 18.66 13.67
C LEU A 161 8.17 17.41 14.54
N MET A 162 7.65 16.33 13.97
CA MET A 162 7.60 15.01 14.63
C MET A 162 8.98 14.38 14.86
N GLY A 163 10.07 14.97 14.33
CA GLY A 163 11.44 14.49 14.52
C GLY A 163 11.96 13.59 13.41
N PHE A 164 11.30 13.51 12.25
CA PHE A 164 11.82 12.75 11.12
C PHE A 164 12.86 13.55 10.34
N HIS A 165 14.01 12.93 10.08
CA HIS A 165 15.03 13.51 9.20
C HIS A 165 14.73 13.23 7.71
N PRO A 166 14.65 14.25 6.84
CA PRO A 166 14.35 14.10 5.41
C PRO A 166 15.26 13.14 4.62
N SER A 167 16.52 12.99 5.06
CA SER A 167 17.49 12.08 4.46
C SER A 167 17.17 10.59 4.66
N LYS A 168 16.32 10.25 5.65
CA LYS A 168 15.98 8.86 6.02
C LYS A 168 14.68 8.42 5.33
N SER A 169 14.61 7.15 4.92
CA SER A 169 13.41 6.57 4.29
C SER A 169 12.16 6.59 5.18
N GLN A 170 12.34 6.68 6.50
CA GLN A 170 11.27 6.82 7.48
C GLN A 170 10.47 8.10 7.25
N PHE A 171 11.11 9.17 6.79
CA PHE A 171 10.44 10.44 6.47
C PHE A 171 9.31 10.25 5.44
N VAL A 172 9.63 9.63 4.30
CA VAL A 172 8.62 9.34 3.25
C VAL A 172 7.62 8.26 3.65
N SER A 173 8.01 7.37 4.57
CA SER A 173 7.09 6.39 5.16
C SER A 173 6.06 7.09 6.07
N ALA A 174 6.46 8.08 6.85
CA ALA A 174 5.58 8.88 7.70
C ALA A 174 4.58 9.69 6.86
N ILE A 175 5.05 10.37 5.81
CA ILE A 175 4.20 11.07 4.83
C ILE A 175 3.14 10.11 4.28
N THR A 176 3.55 8.91 3.85
CA THR A 176 2.64 7.90 3.31
C THR A 176 1.58 7.50 4.33
N VAL A 177 1.97 7.29 5.60
CA VAL A 177 1.04 6.90 6.66
C VAL A 177 0.06 8.02 6.97
N LEU A 178 0.53 9.25 7.21
CA LEU A 178 -0.33 10.39 7.54
C LEU A 178 -1.30 10.72 6.40
N ARG A 179 -0.87 10.66 5.14
CA ARG A 179 -1.77 10.86 3.98
C ARG A 179 -2.85 9.80 3.84
N SER A 180 -2.64 8.61 4.41
CA SER A 180 -3.58 7.50 4.27
C SER A 180 -4.76 7.55 5.23
N MET A 181 -4.80 8.50 6.18
CA MET A 181 -5.85 8.56 7.18
C MET A 181 -6.19 9.99 7.62
N SER A 182 -7.38 10.16 8.18
CA SER A 182 -7.79 11.42 8.80
C SER A 182 -7.15 11.60 10.19
N GLY A 183 -7.08 12.84 10.68
CA GLY A 183 -6.69 13.13 12.07
C GLY A 183 -7.54 12.38 13.10
N SER A 184 -8.85 12.22 12.84
CA SER A 184 -9.73 11.42 13.71
C SER A 184 -9.37 9.92 13.73
N THR A 185 -8.90 9.37 12.61
CA THR A 185 -8.43 7.99 12.54
C THR A 185 -7.09 7.82 13.24
N TRP A 186 -6.21 8.80 13.10
CA TRP A 186 -4.93 8.87 13.82
C TRP A 186 -5.17 8.88 15.35
N GLU A 187 -6.03 9.77 15.83
CA GLU A 187 -6.33 9.91 17.26
C GLU A 187 -6.98 8.65 17.87
N LYS A 188 -7.87 7.99 17.12
CA LYS A 188 -8.42 6.69 17.53
C LYS A 188 -7.32 5.64 17.74
N LYS A 189 -6.28 5.63 16.90
CA LYS A 189 -5.16 4.70 17.04
C LYS A 189 -4.27 5.06 18.23
N LEU A 190 -3.98 6.35 18.44
CA LEU A 190 -3.25 6.80 19.64
C LEU A 190 -3.97 6.38 20.92
N THR A 191 -5.29 6.58 20.97
CA THR A 191 -6.14 6.16 22.10
C THR A 191 -6.00 4.67 22.39
N VAL A 192 -5.90 3.80 21.37
CA VAL A 192 -5.65 2.38 21.59
C VAL A 192 -4.32 2.17 22.33
N TYR A 193 -3.23 2.78 21.88
CA TYR A 193 -1.93 2.64 22.54
C TYR A 193 -1.92 3.21 23.96
N ARG A 194 -2.57 4.34 24.21
CA ARG A 194 -2.73 4.90 25.56
C ARG A 194 -3.45 3.95 26.50
N ARG A 195 -4.48 3.23 26.02
CA ARG A 195 -5.17 2.19 26.81
C ARG A 195 -4.26 1.02 27.21
N TRP A 196 -3.16 0.82 26.51
CA TRP A 196 -2.12 -0.16 26.85
C TRP A 196 -0.98 0.45 27.69
N GLY A 197 -1.16 1.65 28.22
CA GLY A 197 -0.23 2.30 29.15
C GLY A 197 0.95 3.01 28.48
N LEU A 198 0.94 3.19 27.16
CA LEU A 198 1.99 3.93 26.47
C LEU A 198 1.79 5.44 26.59
N SER A 199 2.88 6.17 26.86
CA SER A 199 2.89 7.63 26.82
C SER A 199 2.89 8.16 25.38
N GLU A 200 2.53 9.43 25.20
CA GLU A 200 2.64 10.11 23.89
C GLU A 200 4.06 10.07 23.34
N GLU A 201 5.05 10.29 24.21
CA GLU A 201 6.46 10.28 23.83
C GLU A 201 6.91 8.90 23.35
N GLU A 202 6.47 7.82 24.02
CA GLU A 202 6.77 6.45 23.60
C GLU A 202 6.14 6.13 22.24
N ILE A 203 4.90 6.56 22.02
CA ILE A 203 4.20 6.34 20.74
C ILE A 203 4.87 7.13 19.62
N LEU A 204 5.22 8.41 19.87
CA LEU A 204 5.91 9.25 18.89
C LEU A 204 7.30 8.69 18.57
N THR A 205 8.06 8.29 19.58
CA THR A 205 9.38 7.64 19.40
C THR A 205 9.27 6.36 18.58
N ALA A 206 8.26 5.54 18.86
CA ALA A 206 7.96 4.35 18.07
C ALA A 206 7.64 4.72 16.61
N PHE A 207 6.83 5.78 16.40
CA PHE A 207 6.42 6.25 15.08
C PHE A 207 7.60 6.74 14.26
N VAL A 208 8.49 7.55 14.85
CA VAL A 208 9.74 8.00 14.22
C VAL A 208 10.61 6.81 13.82
N LYS A 209 10.72 5.80 14.69
CA LYS A 209 11.50 4.59 14.42
C LYS A 209 10.92 3.76 13.27
N PHE A 210 9.59 3.63 13.19
CA PHE A 210 8.95 2.77 12.19
C PHE A 210 7.49 3.19 11.90
N PRO A 211 7.23 4.13 10.98
CA PRO A 211 5.88 4.65 10.76
C PRO A 211 4.81 3.62 10.42
N MET A 212 5.21 2.53 9.76
CA MET A 212 4.31 1.56 9.15
C MET A 212 3.43 0.79 10.13
N PHE A 213 3.77 0.74 11.43
CA PHE A 213 2.88 0.10 12.41
C PHE A 213 1.55 0.86 12.56
N MET A 214 1.55 2.18 12.35
CA MET A 214 0.34 3.01 12.36
C MET A 214 -0.57 2.79 11.14
N ARG A 215 -0.11 2.06 10.12
CA ARG A 215 -0.94 1.74 8.92
C ARG A 215 -2.02 0.69 9.21
N LYS A 216 -1.89 -0.08 10.29
CA LYS A 216 -2.89 -1.06 10.72
C LYS A 216 -4.16 -0.37 11.21
N SER A 217 -5.29 -1.08 11.20
CA SER A 217 -6.52 -0.58 11.78
C SER A 217 -6.43 -0.57 13.32
N ALA A 218 -7.25 0.23 13.99
CA ALA A 218 -7.26 0.32 15.44
C ALA A 218 -7.57 -1.05 16.09
N GLU A 219 -8.44 -1.83 15.46
CA GLU A 219 -8.84 -3.17 15.91
C GLU A 219 -7.66 -4.15 15.81
N LYS A 220 -6.92 -4.11 14.70
CA LYS A 220 -5.72 -4.96 14.52
C LYS A 220 -4.60 -4.57 15.47
N ILE A 221 -4.46 -3.28 15.76
CA ILE A 221 -3.52 -2.79 16.78
C ILE A 221 -3.92 -3.35 18.15
N ALA A 222 -5.18 -3.18 18.56
CA ALA A 222 -5.67 -3.65 19.85
C ALA A 222 -5.48 -5.17 20.01
N ALA A 223 -5.80 -5.96 18.98
CA ALA A 223 -5.63 -7.41 19.00
C ALA A 223 -4.16 -7.84 19.04
N SER A 224 -3.26 -7.10 18.38
CA SER A 224 -1.81 -7.34 18.49
C SER A 224 -1.30 -7.04 19.89
N MET A 225 -1.74 -5.93 20.50
CA MET A 225 -1.36 -5.57 21.86
C MET A 225 -1.89 -6.58 22.88
N ASP A 226 -3.14 -7.04 22.75
CA ASP A 226 -3.70 -8.11 23.59
C ASP A 226 -2.87 -9.40 23.52
N LEU A 227 -2.45 -9.78 22.32
CA LEU A 227 -1.62 -10.96 22.13
C LEU A 227 -0.29 -10.85 22.88
N PHE A 228 0.43 -9.75 22.73
CA PHE A 228 1.75 -9.62 23.35
C PHE A 228 1.67 -9.30 24.85
N VAL A 229 0.81 -8.37 25.25
CA VAL A 229 0.72 -7.90 26.64
C VAL A 229 -0.02 -8.90 27.50
N ASN A 230 -1.27 -9.21 27.19
CA ASN A 230 -2.09 -10.08 28.04
C ASN A 230 -1.72 -11.56 27.89
N LYS A 231 -1.55 -12.06 26.66
CA LYS A 231 -1.37 -13.52 26.43
C LYS A 231 0.08 -13.98 26.55
N LEU A 232 1.05 -13.10 26.31
CA LEU A 232 2.49 -13.43 26.40
C LEU A 232 3.19 -12.73 27.57
N GLY A 233 2.56 -11.76 28.23
CA GLY A 233 3.15 -11.05 29.36
C GLY A 233 4.34 -10.18 28.97
N TRP A 234 4.26 -9.49 27.83
CA TRP A 234 5.27 -8.54 27.38
C TRP A 234 4.89 -7.13 27.84
N GLU A 235 5.88 -6.31 28.16
CA GLU A 235 5.62 -4.91 28.50
C GLU A 235 5.28 -4.09 27.25
N SER A 236 4.28 -3.21 27.36
CA SER A 236 3.91 -2.30 26.27
C SER A 236 5.08 -1.42 25.84
N SER A 237 5.86 -0.90 26.79
CA SER A 237 7.05 -0.06 26.54
C SER A 237 8.12 -0.80 25.73
N TYR A 238 8.30 -2.11 25.97
CA TYR A 238 9.18 -2.97 25.17
C TYR A 238 8.70 -3.08 23.72
N LEU A 239 7.39 -3.20 23.50
CA LEU A 239 6.79 -3.21 22.16
C LEU A 239 6.93 -1.86 21.46
N ALA A 240 6.73 -0.74 22.16
CA ALA A 240 6.92 0.61 21.62
C ALA A 240 8.37 0.87 21.20
N LYS A 241 9.34 0.38 21.98
CA LYS A 241 10.76 0.39 21.58
C LYS A 241 11.04 -0.48 20.36
N ASN A 242 10.13 -1.40 20.00
CA ASN A 242 10.29 -2.40 18.94
C ASN A 242 9.04 -2.59 18.05
N PRO A 243 8.60 -1.54 17.35
CA PRO A 243 7.28 -1.48 16.69
C PRO A 243 7.13 -2.37 15.44
N THR A 244 8.19 -3.07 15.02
CA THR A 244 8.20 -3.85 13.77
C THR A 244 7.30 -5.09 13.83
N CYS A 245 7.10 -5.67 15.01
CA CYS A 245 6.31 -6.89 15.19
C CYS A 245 4.84 -6.71 14.76
N SER A 246 4.25 -5.56 15.07
CA SER A 246 2.86 -5.21 14.73
C SER A 246 2.61 -5.03 13.21
N SER A 247 3.66 -5.04 12.39
CA SER A 247 3.54 -4.94 10.93
C SER A 247 3.10 -6.24 10.26
N TYR A 248 3.30 -7.39 10.91
CA TYR A 248 2.96 -8.70 10.33
C TYR A 248 1.45 -9.01 10.39
N SER A 249 1.02 -10.09 9.74
CA SER A 249 -0.37 -10.56 9.84
C SER A 249 -0.59 -11.21 11.21
N LEU A 250 -1.64 -10.78 11.90
CA LEU A 250 -2.01 -11.33 13.19
C LEU A 250 -2.35 -12.82 13.04
N GLU A 251 -3.17 -13.15 12.06
CA GLU A 251 -3.74 -14.47 11.83
C GLU A 251 -2.75 -15.40 11.16
N LYS A 252 -2.04 -14.93 10.12
CA LYS A 252 -1.14 -15.78 9.33
C LYS A 252 0.26 -15.92 9.93
N ARG A 253 0.61 -15.14 10.96
CA ARG A 253 1.95 -15.17 11.55
C ARG A 253 1.97 -15.02 13.07
N LEU A 254 1.46 -13.92 13.62
CA LEU A 254 1.67 -13.61 15.03
C LEU A 254 1.00 -14.62 15.97
N ILE A 255 -0.29 -14.90 15.77
CA ILE A 255 -1.04 -15.87 16.59
C ILE A 255 -0.45 -17.28 16.46
N PRO A 256 -0.24 -17.85 15.25
CA PRO A 256 0.37 -19.17 15.12
C PRO A 256 1.71 -19.29 15.83
N ARG A 257 2.57 -18.27 15.75
CA ARG A 257 3.87 -18.28 16.43
C ARG A 257 3.74 -18.06 17.94
N ALA A 258 2.84 -17.21 18.40
CA ALA A 258 2.58 -17.05 19.84
C ALA A 258 2.13 -18.36 20.49
N LEU A 259 1.29 -19.14 19.80
CA LEU A 259 0.85 -20.46 20.26
C LEU A 259 2.02 -21.46 20.30
N VAL A 260 2.91 -21.43 19.30
CA VAL A 260 4.15 -22.25 19.34
C VAL A 260 5.02 -21.85 20.52
N LEU A 261 5.21 -20.55 20.77
CA LEU A 261 5.98 -20.09 21.93
C LEU A 261 5.37 -20.58 23.24
N GLN A 262 4.05 -20.47 23.42
CA GLN A 262 3.36 -21.00 24.60
C GLN A 262 3.51 -22.52 24.74
N PHE A 263 3.50 -23.27 23.63
CA PHE A 263 3.77 -24.71 23.63
C PHE A 263 5.20 -25.03 24.05
N LEU A 264 6.20 -24.31 23.52
CA LEU A 264 7.60 -24.50 23.91
C LEU A 264 7.80 -24.21 25.41
N VAL A 265 7.17 -23.15 25.92
CA VAL A 265 7.20 -22.81 27.36
C VAL A 265 6.54 -23.91 28.20
N SER A 266 5.40 -24.43 27.78
CA SER A 266 4.68 -25.48 28.54
C SER A 266 5.41 -26.82 28.57
N LYS A 267 6.27 -27.08 27.58
CA LYS A 267 7.18 -28.22 27.53
C LYS A 267 8.52 -27.99 28.22
N GLY A 268 8.77 -26.78 28.75
CA GLY A 268 10.06 -26.43 29.35
C GLY A 268 11.21 -26.31 28.36
N LEU A 269 10.92 -26.23 27.05
CA LEU A 269 11.92 -26.11 25.98
C LEU A 269 12.48 -24.69 25.86
N VAL A 270 11.75 -23.70 26.37
CA VAL A 270 12.19 -22.30 26.51
C VAL A 270 11.69 -21.73 27.83
N GLU A 271 12.42 -20.76 28.37
CA GLU A 271 12.07 -20.10 29.63
C GLU A 271 10.78 -19.26 29.52
N LYS A 272 10.02 -19.15 30.61
CA LYS A 272 8.82 -18.28 30.68
C LYS A 272 9.14 -16.80 30.43
N SER A 273 10.36 -16.37 30.77
CA SER A 273 10.93 -15.04 30.54
C SER A 273 11.36 -14.80 29.09
N PHE A 274 11.28 -15.80 28.20
CA PHE A 274 11.76 -15.66 26.83
C PHE A 274 10.98 -14.57 26.08
N ARG A 275 11.70 -13.54 25.61
CA ARG A 275 11.19 -12.45 24.80
C ARG A 275 12.09 -12.29 23.59
N SER A 276 11.58 -12.59 22.40
CA SER A 276 12.35 -12.46 21.17
C SER A 276 11.48 -11.99 20.02
N LEU A 277 11.80 -10.79 19.51
CA LEU A 277 11.18 -10.28 18.29
C LEU A 277 11.60 -11.08 17.07
N ALA A 278 12.81 -11.66 17.09
CA ALA A 278 13.26 -12.54 16.01
C ALA A 278 12.32 -13.74 15.86
N PHE A 279 11.75 -14.25 16.95
CA PHE A 279 10.74 -15.31 16.91
C PHE A 279 9.56 -14.96 15.99
N PHE A 280 9.07 -13.72 16.04
CA PHE A 280 7.93 -13.26 15.24
C PHE A 280 8.32 -12.69 13.87
N ASN A 281 9.51 -12.09 13.76
CA ASN A 281 9.90 -11.33 12.57
C ASN A 281 10.63 -12.19 11.53
N THR A 282 11.23 -13.31 11.94
CA THR A 282 12.08 -14.12 11.08
C THR A 282 11.28 -14.74 9.92
N PRO A 283 11.81 -14.76 8.68
CA PRO A 283 11.22 -15.49 7.56
C PRO A 283 10.91 -16.95 7.88
N GLU A 284 9.98 -17.55 7.15
CA GLU A 284 9.38 -18.84 7.52
C GLU A 284 10.37 -20.00 7.56
N ASP A 285 11.23 -20.10 6.55
CA ASP A 285 12.31 -21.07 6.43
C ASP A 285 13.28 -20.99 7.62
N LYS A 286 13.71 -19.77 7.96
CA LYS A 286 14.63 -19.51 9.08
C LYS A 286 13.96 -19.70 10.42
N PHE A 287 12.68 -19.35 10.55
CA PHE A 287 11.92 -19.51 11.79
C PHE A 287 11.86 -20.98 12.20
N ARG A 288 11.51 -21.86 11.25
CA ARG A 288 11.48 -23.30 11.48
C ARG A 288 12.86 -23.83 11.89
N ARG A 289 13.88 -23.49 11.11
CA ARG A 289 15.25 -23.93 11.39
C ARG A 289 15.72 -23.52 12.78
N ILE A 290 15.55 -22.25 13.15
CA ILE A 290 16.10 -21.68 14.38
C ILE A 290 15.30 -22.10 15.62
N PHE A 291 13.96 -22.13 15.53
CA PHE A 291 13.09 -22.24 16.71
C PHE A 291 12.32 -23.56 16.80
N ILE A 292 12.43 -24.44 15.80
CA ILE A 292 11.68 -25.70 15.77
C ILE A 292 12.60 -26.88 15.55
N ASP A 293 13.40 -26.86 14.48
CA ASP A 293 14.11 -28.06 13.98
C ASP A 293 15.20 -28.57 14.95
N HIS A 294 15.70 -27.71 15.85
CA HIS A 294 16.71 -28.08 16.87
C HIS A 294 16.14 -28.82 18.09
N HIS A 295 14.83 -28.84 18.27
CA HIS A 295 14.19 -29.58 19.35
C HIS A 295 14.00 -31.06 18.96
N ALA A 296 14.16 -31.98 19.91
CA ALA A 296 13.88 -33.40 19.69
C ALA A 296 12.41 -33.62 19.27
N GLU A 297 11.52 -32.76 19.75
CA GLU A 297 10.08 -32.73 19.49
C GLU A 297 9.71 -31.98 18.19
N SER A 298 10.67 -31.63 17.33
CA SER A 298 10.47 -30.83 16.11
C SER A 298 9.28 -31.29 15.26
N THR A 299 9.11 -32.61 15.08
CA THR A 299 7.98 -33.18 14.32
C THR A 299 6.62 -32.84 14.96
N GLN A 300 6.51 -32.89 16.29
CA GLN A 300 5.29 -32.54 17.02
C GLN A 300 5.02 -31.04 16.94
N ILE A 301 6.06 -30.22 17.14
CA ILE A 301 5.96 -28.75 17.07
C ILE A 301 5.53 -28.32 15.66
N LEU A 302 6.10 -28.91 14.61
CA LEU A 302 5.74 -28.62 13.22
C LEU A 302 4.29 -29.01 12.90
N LYS A 303 3.83 -30.17 13.38
CA LYS A 303 2.44 -30.59 13.20
C LYS A 303 1.49 -29.59 13.86
N PHE A 304 1.74 -29.25 15.11
CA PHE A 304 0.95 -28.24 15.84
C PHE A 304 0.95 -26.89 15.12
N TYR A 305 2.12 -26.42 14.67
CA TYR A 305 2.24 -25.14 13.98
C TYR A 305 1.44 -25.10 12.67
N ARG A 306 1.50 -26.17 11.87
CA ARG A 306 0.72 -26.31 10.62
C ARG A 306 -0.78 -26.32 10.88
N GLU A 307 -1.24 -27.03 11.91
CA GLU A 307 -2.65 -27.03 12.32
C GLU A 307 -3.13 -25.61 12.64
N LYS A 308 -2.35 -24.84 13.41
CA LYS A 308 -2.72 -23.46 13.76
C LYS A 308 -2.71 -22.51 12.56
N LEU A 309 -1.76 -22.66 11.64
CA LEU A 309 -1.76 -21.89 10.38
C LEU A 309 -3.02 -22.16 9.55
N ASN A 310 -3.44 -23.41 9.44
CA ASN A 310 -4.62 -23.80 8.66
C ASN A 310 -5.92 -23.29 9.31
N HIS A 311 -6.08 -23.38 10.63
CA HIS A 311 -7.26 -22.83 11.30
C HIS A 311 -7.39 -21.32 11.12
N SER A 312 -6.28 -20.57 11.15
CA SER A 312 -6.28 -19.13 10.88
C SER A 312 -6.62 -18.77 9.42
N SER A 313 -6.51 -19.72 8.49
CA SER A 313 -6.92 -19.55 7.09
C SER A 313 -8.41 -19.87 6.84
N VAL A 314 -8.96 -20.87 7.53
CA VAL A 314 -10.34 -21.37 7.31
C VAL A 314 -11.41 -20.40 7.84
N VAL A 315 -11.17 -19.74 8.99
CA VAL A 315 -12.12 -18.74 9.56
C VAL A 315 -12.40 -17.57 8.61
N ASN A 316 -11.58 -17.37 7.57
CA ASN A 316 -11.73 -16.31 6.58
C ASN A 316 -12.31 -16.76 5.22
N SER A 317 -12.70 -18.03 5.07
CA SER A 317 -13.38 -18.53 3.85
C SER A 317 -14.90 -18.58 3.98
N SER A 318 -15.42 -18.39 5.20
CA SER A 318 -16.84 -18.36 5.54
C SER A 318 -17.40 -16.94 5.74
N THR A 319 -16.63 -15.91 5.37
CA THR A 319 -17.08 -14.51 5.29
C THR A 319 -16.68 -13.91 3.94
N PHE A 320 -17.36 -14.34 2.89
CA PHE A 320 -17.49 -13.63 1.61
C PHE A 320 -18.94 -13.65 1.15
#